data_AF-A0AAN5CGF5-F1
#
_entry.id   AF-A0AAN5CGF5-F1
#
_cell.length_a   1.000
_cell.length_b   1.000
_cell.length_c   1.000
_cell.angle_alpha   90.00
_cell.angle_beta   90.00
_cell.angle_gamma   90.00
#
_symmetry.space_group_name_H-M   'P 1'
#
loop_
_entity.id
_entity.type
_entity.pdbx_description
1 polymer ?
#
loop_
_entity_poly.entity_id
_entity_poly.type
_entity_poly.pdbx_seq_one_letter_code
_entity_poly.pdbx_strand_id
1 'polypeptide(L)' 'QGNESRFIAHSCEPNLFPYRVHYDVGNHPKRHIGFFAVHDIQPGTELTFDYFAEVKDPKEFHELTLSQGWTCR' A
#
# COMPACT_ATOMS: atom_id res chain seq x y z
N GLN A 1 -13.23 6.23 -11.21
CA GLN A 1 -13.14 4.75 -11.35
C GLN A 1 -11.82 4.30 -10.74
N GLY A 2 -11.76 3.09 -10.17
CA GLY A 2 -10.56 2.49 -9.58
C GLY A 2 -10.50 1.01 -9.92
N ASN A 3 -9.33 0.40 -9.74
CA ASN A 3 -9.07 -1.02 -9.99
C ASN A 3 -9.11 -1.83 -8.67
N GLU A 4 -8.64 -3.08 -8.71
CA GLU A 4 -8.58 -4.02 -7.59
C GLU A 4 -7.76 -3.48 -6.41
N SER A 5 -6.76 -2.65 -6.68
CA SER A 5 -5.88 -2.08 -5.65
C SER A 5 -6.62 -1.26 -4.60
N ARG A 6 -7.84 -0.79 -4.89
CA ARG A 6 -8.68 -0.06 -3.92
C ARG A 6 -9.19 -0.90 -2.76
N PHE A 7 -9.09 -2.23 -2.87
CA PHE A 7 -9.56 -3.18 -1.86
C PHE A 7 -8.42 -3.75 -1.00
N ILE A 8 -7.16 -3.43 -1.32
CA ILE A 8 -6.01 -3.89 -0.53
C ILE A 8 -6.03 -3.14 0.80
N ALA A 9 -6.09 -3.89 1.90
CA ALA A 9 -6.21 -3.32 3.23
C ALA A 9 -4.85 -2.87 3.79
N HIS A 10 -4.93 -2.17 4.92
CA HIS A 10 -3.77 -1.80 5.69
C HIS A 10 -3.31 -2.91 6.64
N SER A 11 -1.99 -3.09 6.80
CA SER A 11 -1.39 -3.81 7.92
C SER A 11 -0.10 -3.12 8.37
N CYS A 12 0.19 -3.15 9.68
CA CYS A 12 1.45 -2.68 10.25
C CYS A 12 2.63 -3.60 9.90
N GLU A 13 2.36 -4.84 9.51
CA GLU A 13 3.33 -5.82 9.03
C GLU A 13 2.95 -6.25 7.61
N PRO A 14 3.00 -5.32 6.63
CA PRO A 14 2.45 -5.55 5.31
C PRO A 14 3.31 -6.51 4.49
N ASN A 15 2.66 -7.21 3.55
CA ASN A 15 3.35 -8.07 2.57
C ASN A 15 3.55 -7.42 1.20
N LEU A 16 2.98 -6.22 0.97
CA LEU A 16 3.20 -5.41 -0.22
C LEU A 16 3.89 -4.08 0.10
N PHE A 17 4.77 -3.68 -0.82
CA PHE A 17 5.41 -2.37 -0.82
C PHE A 17 4.97 -1.55 -2.04
N PRO A 18 4.37 -0.35 -1.86
CA PRO A 18 4.04 0.54 -2.96
C PRO A 18 5.29 1.27 -3.47
N TYR A 19 5.55 1.18 -4.77
CA TYR A 19 6.68 1.84 -5.43
C TYR A 19 6.20 2.77 -6.55
N ARG A 20 6.82 3.94 -6.66
CA ARG A 20 6.56 4.88 -7.75
C ARG A 20 7.23 4.38 -9.02
N VAL A 21 6.44 3.97 -9.99
CA VAL A 21 6.91 3.50 -11.30
C VAL A 21 6.75 4.62 -12.31
N HIS A 22 7.85 4.95 -12.97
CA HIS A 22 7.93 5.93 -14.05
C HIS A 22 8.17 5.20 -15.36
N TYR A 23 7.34 5.47 -16.37
CA TYR A 23 7.58 4.95 -17.72
C TYR A 23 7.04 5.92 -18.77
N ASP A 24 7.63 5.89 -19.95
CA ASP A 24 7.23 6.71 -21.08
C ASP A 24 6.45 5.89 -22.10
N VAL A 25 5.32 6.44 -22.55
CA VAL A 25 4.58 5.90 -23.71
C VAL A 25 4.49 7.01 -24.74
N GLY A 26 5.27 6.89 -25.83
CA GLY A 26 5.29 7.89 -26.91
C GLY A 26 5.67 9.29 -26.44
N ASN A 27 6.76 9.44 -25.69
CA ASN A 27 7.23 10.71 -25.09
C ASN A 27 6.26 11.36 -24.08
N HIS A 28 5.29 10.61 -23.57
CA HIS A 28 4.44 11.05 -22.47
C HIS A 28 4.83 10.35 -21.17
N PRO A 29 5.43 11.07 -20.21
CA PRO A 29 5.79 10.49 -18.93
C PRO A 29 4.54 10.11 -18.14
N LYS A 30 4.50 8.86 -17.71
CA LYS A 30 3.46 8.30 -16.84
C LYS A 30 4.05 8.00 -15.48
N ARG A 31 3.22 8.21 -14.46
CA ARG A 31 3.54 7.93 -13.05
C ARG A 31 2.47 7.02 -12.50
N HIS A 32 2.87 5.84 -12.06
CA HIS A 32 1.99 4.83 -11.50
C HIS A 32 2.52 4.39 -10.13
N ILE A 33 1.62 3.85 -9.32
CA ILE A 33 2.01 3.09 -8.13
C ILE A 33 1.96 1.61 -8.51
N GLY A 34 3.10 0.94 -8.40
CA GLY A 34 3.19 -0.51 -8.49
C GLY A 34 3.26 -1.10 -7.08
N PHE A 35 2.54 -2.19 -6.82
CA PHE A 35 2.67 -2.94 -5.58
C PHE A 35 3.57 -4.14 -5.81
N PHE A 36 4.61 -4.28 -4.99
CA PHE A 36 5.59 -5.36 -5.08
C PHE A 36 5.58 -6.18 -3.79
N ALA A 37 5.67 -7.51 -3.91
CA ALA A 37 5.78 -8.37 -2.75
C ALA A 37 7.13 -8.17 -2.05
N VAL A 38 7.12 -8.03 -0.73
CA VAL A 38 8.35 -7.87 0.08
C VAL A 38 8.99 -9.21 0.46
N HIS A 39 8.21 -10.29 0.37
CA HIS A 39 8.63 -11.69 0.55
C HIS A 39 7.67 -12.60 -0.24
N ASP A 40 7.97 -13.90 -0.32
CA ASP A 40 7.05 -14.87 -0.93
C ASP A 40 5.71 -14.87 -0.17
N ILE A 41 4.60 -14.84 -0.92
CA ILE A 41 3.24 -14.80 -0.38
C ILE A 41 2.54 -16.12 -0.72
N GLN A 42 2.07 -16.82 0.31
CA GLN A 42 1.38 -18.10 0.12
C GLN A 42 -0.02 -17.89 -0.48
N PRO A 43 -0.55 -18.84 -1.25
CA PRO A 43 -1.92 -18.77 -1.75
C PRO A 43 -2.93 -18.63 -0.61
N GLY A 44 -3.86 -17.68 -0.75
CA GLY A 44 -4.89 -17.39 0.26
C GLY A 44 -4.46 -16.40 1.35
N THR A 45 -3.21 -15.94 1.38
CA THR A 45 -2.79 -14.83 2.25
C THR A 45 -3.41 -13.52 1.76
N GLU A 46 -3.99 -12.74 2.68
CA GLU A 46 -4.52 -11.40 2.39
C GLU A 46 -3.38 -10.45 2.00
N LEU A 47 -3.58 -9.70 0.91
CA LEU A 47 -2.62 -8.67 0.49
C LEU A 47 -2.84 -7.38 1.28
N THR A 48 -1.76 -6.84 1.84
CA THR A 48 -1.81 -5.63 2.67
C THR A 48 -0.62 -4.71 2.39
N PHE A 49 -0.83 -3.40 2.52
CA PHE A 49 0.26 -2.41 2.45
C PHE A 49 0.15 -1.37 3.56
N ASP A 50 1.27 -0.72 3.88
CA ASP A 50 1.26 0.38 4.83
C ASP A 50 0.64 1.65 4.19
N TYR A 51 -0.48 2.10 4.73
CA TYR A 51 -1.18 3.30 4.25
C TYR A 51 -0.43 4.59 4.61
N PHE A 52 0.38 4.56 5.67
CA PHE A 52 1.12 5.72 6.17
C PHE A 52 2.61 5.41 6.31
N ALA A 53 3.23 4.85 5.26
CA ALA A 53 4.67 4.49 5.26
C ALA A 53 5.64 5.65 5.57
N GLU A 54 5.19 6.90 5.49
CA GLU A 54 5.98 8.10 5.84
C GLU A 54 5.90 8.43 7.34
N VAL A 55 4.93 7.90 8.07
CA VAL A 55 4.73 8.11 9.51
C VAL A 55 5.60 7.12 10.29
N LYS A 56 6.63 7.65 10.95
CA LYS A 56 7.62 6.83 11.65
C LYS A 56 7.27 6.53 13.10
N ASP A 57 6.38 7.31 13.71
CA ASP A 57 5.94 7.10 15.08
C ASP A 57 4.74 6.13 15.13
N PRO A 58 4.86 4.98 15.80
CA PRO A 58 3.77 4.00 15.88
C PRO A 58 2.50 4.51 16.56
N LYS A 59 2.60 5.49 17.46
CA LYS A 59 1.42 6.07 18.13
C LYS A 59 0.65 6.99 17.19
N GLU A 60 1.35 7.92 16.54
CA GLU A 60 0.78 8.78 15.49
C GLU A 60 0.12 7.95 14.38
N PHE A 61 0.77 6.86 13.97
CA PHE A 61 0.24 5.91 13.01
C PHE A 61 -1.12 5.31 13.45
N HIS A 62 -1.20 4.83 14.70
CA HIS A 62 -2.40 4.19 15.22
C HIS A 62 -3.55 5.20 15.38
N GLU A 63 -3.24 6.41 15.85
CA GLU A 63 -4.20 7.51 15.97
C GLU A 63 -4.77 7.92 14.60
N LEU A 64 -3.92 8.04 13.57
CA LEU A 64 -4.34 8.32 12.20
C LEU A 64 -5.25 7.23 11.65
N THR A 65 -4.86 5.96 11.79
CA THR A 65 -5.65 4.82 11.32
C THR A 65 -7.03 4.77 11.98
N LEU A 66 -7.09 4.96 13.30
CA LEU A 66 -8.35 5.02 14.04
C LEU A 66 -9.21 6.24 13.64
N SER A 67 -8.60 7.40 13.45
CA SER A 67 -9.31 8.64 13.06
C SER A 67 -10.02 8.51 11.70
N GLN A 68 -9.47 7.69 10.80
CA GLN A 68 -10.03 7.41 9.48
C GLN A 68 -11.07 6.26 9.52
N GLY A 69 -11.35 5.69 10.70
CA GLY A 69 -12.24 4.54 10.85
C GLY A 69 -11.70 3.26 10.20
N TRP A 70 -10.38 3.17 10.02
CA TRP A 70 -9.73 2.02 9.41
C TRP A 70 -9.27 1.03 10.48
N THR A 71 -9.32 -0.25 10.15
CA THR A 71 -8.82 -1.33 11.01
C THR A 71 -7.53 -1.85 10.42
N CYS A 72 -6.52 -2.02 11.28
CA CYS A 72 -5.30 -2.72 10.93
C CYS A 72 -5.59 -4.23 10.83
N ARG A 73 -5.07 -4.86 9.77
CA ARG A 73 -5.17 -6.30 9.53
C ARG A 73 -3.95 -7.04 10.06
#